data_AF-A0A2V5KJH9-F1
#
_entry.id   AF-A0A2V5KJH9-F1
#
_cell.length_a   1.000
_cell.length_b   1.000
_cell.length_c   1.000
_cell.angle_alpha   90.00
_cell.angle_beta   90.00
_cell.angle_gamma   90.00
#
_symmetry.space_group_name_H-M   'P 1'
#
loop_
_entity.id
_entity.type
_entity.pdbx_description
1 polymer ?
#
loop_
_entity_poly.entity_id
_entity_poly.type
_entity_poly.pdbx_seq_one_letter_code
_entity_poly.pdbx_strand_id
1 'polypeptide(L)'
;MASNNLMVGLEIGTSKICVVVGESRTDGTLKILGVGQTPSRGVRKGEIVDFETAMKCVHEAVVDAEQKSDVMIRSVYVSVAGSHLQSFNNRGCVMIPEDRDEIDEQDVEDVKINAREVSIPAQNAFLHSIIQHYHVGGQDGVLNPIGMLGQKLEADFHIIHGVRTRIQNTIRCVKELPLDVEDVVFGGLASAQVVLTQHQKDLGALVIDIGGGTTDYVLYADGAVKQSGCLAVGGDHITNDISMGLRIPMARAEKLKIEEGSCVLGNCLPGEMILLKDDSGFAGKEIDRETLNTIIHLRMREGVELLKRRLEEQPYLNYLGAGIFITGGCSLLNGIDH
;
A
#
# COMPACT_ATOMS: atom_id res chain seq x y z
N MET A 1 -11.54 19.00 -29.07
CA MET A 1 -11.63 17.68 -28.40
C MET A 1 -11.58 17.96 -26.92
N ALA A 2 -12.57 17.52 -26.15
CA ALA A 2 -12.59 17.76 -24.71
C ALA A 2 -11.27 17.26 -24.11
N SER A 3 -10.61 18.08 -23.30
CA SER A 3 -9.48 17.65 -22.49
C SER A 3 -10.02 16.63 -21.49
N ASN A 4 -10.04 15.35 -21.86
CA ASN A 4 -10.38 14.29 -20.94
C ASN A 4 -9.36 14.33 -19.80
N ASN A 5 -9.82 14.50 -18.56
CA ASN A 5 -8.99 14.44 -17.37
C ASN A 5 -8.61 12.97 -17.14
N LEU A 6 -7.63 12.50 -17.91
CA LEU A 6 -7.08 11.17 -17.80
C LEU A 6 -6.21 11.10 -16.55
N MET A 7 -6.44 10.07 -15.74
CA MET A 7 -5.62 9.73 -14.58
C MET A 7 -5.07 8.33 -14.78
N VAL A 8 -3.77 8.16 -14.66
CA VAL A 8 -3.13 6.87 -14.87
C VAL A 8 -2.36 6.49 -13.61
N GLY A 9 -2.70 5.35 -13.02
CA GLY A 9 -1.98 4.76 -11.91
C GLY A 9 -1.03 3.67 -12.41
N LEU A 10 0.23 3.69 -11.97
CA LEU A 10 1.22 2.65 -12.22
C LEU A 10 1.68 2.07 -10.88
N GLU A 11 1.65 0.76 -10.75
CA GLU A 11 2.22 0.03 -9.62
C GLU A 11 3.31 -0.94 -10.11
N ILE A 12 4.53 -0.78 -9.59
CA ILE A 12 5.66 -1.68 -9.86
C ILE A 12 5.74 -2.71 -8.72
N GLY A 13 4.88 -3.72 -8.77
CA GLY A 13 4.80 -4.76 -7.76
C GLY A 13 5.82 -5.89 -7.93
N THR A 14 5.99 -6.69 -6.87
CA THR A 14 6.88 -7.87 -6.89
C THR A 14 6.34 -9.01 -7.75
N SER A 15 5.02 -9.25 -7.71
CA SER A 15 4.38 -10.32 -8.48
C SER A 15 3.99 -9.86 -9.89
N LYS A 16 3.47 -8.64 -10.03
CA LYS A 16 3.02 -8.04 -11.28
C LYS A 16 3.27 -6.54 -11.31
N ILE A 17 3.40 -6.00 -12.51
CA ILE A 17 3.30 -4.56 -12.77
C ILE A 17 1.92 -4.29 -13.34
N CYS A 18 1.24 -3.27 -12.81
CA CYS A 18 -0.13 -2.93 -13.20
C CYS A 18 -0.21 -1.46 -13.58
N VAL A 19 -0.86 -1.18 -14.70
CA VAL A 19 -1.21 0.17 -15.17
C VAL A 19 -2.72 0.24 -15.28
N VAL A 20 -3.33 1.27 -14.69
CA VAL A 20 -4.77 1.50 -14.75
C VAL A 20 -5.00 2.88 -15.34
N VAL A 21 -5.76 2.95 -16.44
CA VAL A 21 -6.15 4.19 -17.10
C VAL A 21 -7.59 4.50 -16.71
N GLY A 22 -7.80 5.66 -16.11
CA GLY A 22 -9.10 6.17 -15.71
C GLY A 22 -9.40 7.54 -16.31
N GLU A 23 -10.69 7.82 -16.48
CA GLU A 23 -11.20 9.14 -16.84
C GLU A 23 -11.96 9.71 -15.65
N SER A 24 -11.51 10.86 -15.13
CA SER A 24 -12.20 11.56 -14.06
C SER A 24 -13.37 12.36 -14.63
N ARG A 25 -14.55 12.16 -14.05
CA ARG A 25 -15.79 12.87 -14.41
C ARG A 25 -16.00 14.07 -13.50
N THR A 26 -16.83 15.00 -13.95
CA THR A 26 -17.14 16.24 -13.21
C THR A 26 -17.84 15.99 -11.87
N ASP A 27 -18.44 14.82 -11.67
CA ASP A 27 -19.06 14.39 -10.41
C ASP A 27 -18.06 13.75 -9.43
N GLY A 28 -16.76 13.73 -9.77
CA GLY A 28 -15.70 13.13 -8.98
C GLY A 28 -15.60 11.61 -9.13
N THR A 29 -16.43 10.98 -9.96
CA THR A 29 -16.32 9.53 -10.23
C THR A 29 -15.22 9.23 -11.25
N LEU A 30 -14.55 8.09 -11.08
CA LEU A 30 -13.54 7.59 -12.00
C LEU A 30 -14.12 6.46 -12.85
N LYS A 31 -14.06 6.62 -14.17
CA LYS A 31 -14.40 5.55 -15.11
C LYS A 31 -13.10 4.87 -15.56
N ILE A 32 -12.98 3.56 -15.32
CA ILE A 32 -11.85 2.78 -15.82
C ILE A 32 -12.00 2.59 -17.33
N LEU A 33 -10.97 2.99 -18.08
CA LEU A 33 -10.88 2.85 -19.54
C LEU A 33 -10.12 1.59 -19.94
N GLY A 34 -9.04 1.26 -19.22
CA GLY A 34 -8.23 0.08 -19.52
C GLY A 34 -7.28 -0.28 -18.40
N VAL A 35 -6.87 -1.55 -18.37
CA VAL A 35 -5.93 -2.09 -17.38
C VAL A 35 -4.87 -2.92 -18.11
N GLY A 36 -3.62 -2.48 -18.03
CA GLY A 36 -2.46 -3.18 -18.53
C GLY A 36 -1.71 -3.92 -17.43
N GLN A 37 -1.31 -5.17 -17.67
CA GLN A 37 -0.61 -5.97 -16.67
C GLN A 37 0.46 -6.87 -17.27
N THR A 38 1.57 -7.00 -16.54
CA THR A 38 2.69 -7.87 -16.90
C THR A 38 3.20 -8.60 -15.66
N PRO A 39 3.49 -9.92 -15.73
CA PRO A 39 4.22 -10.62 -14.67
C PRO A 39 5.56 -9.92 -14.38
N SER A 40 5.79 -9.57 -13.13
CA SER A 40 6.94 -8.75 -12.76
C SER A 40 8.21 -9.57 -12.76
N ARG A 41 9.29 -8.98 -13.26
CA ARG A 41 10.65 -9.52 -13.23
C ARG A 41 11.60 -8.40 -12.84
N GLY A 42 12.61 -8.71 -12.05
CA GLY A 42 13.57 -7.71 -11.57
C GLY A 42 13.08 -6.83 -10.41
N VAL A 43 11.94 -7.17 -9.82
CA VAL A 43 11.41 -6.54 -8.59
C VAL A 43 11.35 -7.58 -7.49
N ARG A 44 11.80 -7.24 -6.28
CA ARG A 44 11.76 -8.11 -5.11
C ARG A 44 11.44 -7.30 -3.87
N LYS A 45 10.44 -7.73 -3.09
CA LYS A 45 10.03 -7.07 -1.83
C LYS A 45 9.71 -5.57 -2.03
N GLY A 46 9.05 -5.25 -3.13
CA GLY A 46 8.66 -3.89 -3.51
C GLY A 46 9.79 -3.05 -4.11
N GLU A 47 10.99 -3.61 -4.28
CA GLU A 47 12.15 -2.86 -4.73
C GLU A 47 12.73 -3.42 -6.03
N ILE A 48 13.18 -2.52 -6.91
CA ILE A 48 13.84 -2.87 -8.17
C ILE A 48 15.25 -3.40 -7.86
N VAL A 49 15.47 -4.68 -8.15
CA VAL A 49 16.77 -5.38 -8.00
C VAL A 49 17.46 -5.64 -9.33
N ASP A 50 16.72 -5.64 -10.44
CA ASP A 50 17.23 -5.66 -11.81
C ASP A 50 16.47 -4.61 -12.63
N PHE A 51 17.14 -3.49 -12.87
CA PHE A 51 16.56 -2.30 -13.45
C PHE A 51 16.15 -2.46 -14.91
N GLU A 52 16.99 -3.11 -15.73
CA GLU A 52 16.71 -3.31 -17.16
C GLU A 52 15.52 -4.24 -17.35
N THR A 53 15.45 -5.31 -16.55
CA THR A 53 14.34 -6.25 -16.61
C THR A 53 13.04 -5.61 -16.13
N ALA A 54 13.08 -4.85 -15.03
CA ALA A 54 11.90 -4.13 -14.53
C ALA A 54 11.38 -3.11 -15.56
N MET A 55 12.27 -2.33 -16.19
CA MET A 55 11.91 -1.35 -17.21
C MET A 55 11.20 -1.98 -18.41
N LYS A 56 11.64 -3.15 -18.87
CA LYS A 56 10.95 -3.91 -19.93
C LYS A 56 9.54 -4.32 -19.50
N CYS A 57 9.38 -4.82 -18.26
CA CYS A 57 8.06 -5.19 -17.73
C CYS A 57 7.12 -3.97 -17.58
N VAL A 58 7.65 -2.81 -17.19
CA VAL A 58 6.87 -1.55 -17.14
C VAL A 58 6.39 -1.17 -18.54
N HIS A 59 7.30 -1.19 -19.53
CA HIS A 59 6.94 -0.89 -20.92
C HIS A 59 5.85 -1.84 -21.45
N GLU A 60 5.99 -3.16 -21.20
CA GLU A 60 4.97 -4.15 -21.57
C GLU A 60 3.60 -3.83 -20.95
N ALA A 61 3.55 -3.45 -19.66
CA ALA A 61 2.30 -3.13 -18.98
C ALA A 61 1.67 -1.82 -19.47
N VAL A 62 2.49 -0.81 -19.78
CA VAL A 62 2.04 0.46 -20.36
C VAL A 62 1.43 0.23 -21.75
N VAL A 63 2.12 -0.50 -22.64
CA VAL A 63 1.61 -0.80 -23.98
C VAL A 63 0.29 -1.58 -23.91
N ASP A 64 0.19 -2.57 -23.02
CA ASP A 64 -1.06 -3.33 -22.81
C ASP A 64 -2.20 -2.40 -22.31
N ALA A 65 -1.92 -1.44 -21.44
CA ALA A 65 -2.90 -0.46 -20.98
C ALA A 65 -3.35 0.50 -22.09
N GLU A 66 -2.43 1.01 -22.90
CA GLU A 66 -2.72 1.89 -24.04
C GLU A 66 -3.62 1.18 -25.06
N GLN A 67 -3.30 -0.07 -25.40
CA GLN A 67 -4.10 -0.87 -26.34
C GLN A 67 -5.54 -1.12 -25.84
N LYS A 68 -5.71 -1.41 -24.55
CA LYS A 68 -7.03 -1.68 -23.96
C LYS A 68 -7.85 -0.42 -23.72
N SER A 69 -7.21 0.73 -23.51
CA SER A 69 -7.88 2.01 -23.27
C SER A 69 -8.08 2.86 -24.53
N ASP A 70 -7.38 2.54 -25.63
CA ASP A 70 -7.31 3.36 -26.86
C ASP A 70 -6.84 4.80 -26.56
N VAL A 71 -5.91 4.92 -25.62
CA VAL A 71 -5.36 6.18 -25.13
C VAL A 71 -3.85 6.12 -25.10
N MET A 72 -3.18 7.19 -25.52
CA MET A 72 -1.75 7.38 -25.33
C MET A 72 -1.48 7.92 -23.93
N ILE A 73 -0.70 7.17 -23.14
CA ILE A 73 -0.34 7.54 -21.77
C ILE A 73 0.87 8.48 -21.85
N ARG A 74 0.76 9.65 -21.20
CA ARG A 74 1.84 10.65 -21.16
C ARG A 74 2.41 10.84 -19.76
N SER A 75 1.56 10.71 -18.74
CA SER A 75 1.97 10.87 -17.36
C SER A 75 1.26 9.88 -16.45
N VAL A 76 1.89 9.55 -15.33
CA VAL A 76 1.41 8.55 -14.37
C VAL A 76 1.62 9.02 -12.94
N TYR A 77 0.72 8.57 -12.05
CA TYR A 77 0.93 8.52 -10.62
C TYR A 77 1.54 7.16 -10.28
N VAL A 78 2.69 7.15 -9.62
CA VAL A 78 3.42 5.90 -9.35
C VAL A 78 3.23 5.50 -7.89
N SER A 79 2.74 4.28 -7.67
CA SER A 79 2.72 3.68 -6.33
C SER A 79 4.11 3.18 -5.96
N VAL A 80 4.56 3.50 -4.75
CA VAL A 80 5.77 2.96 -4.13
C VAL A 80 5.39 2.17 -2.88
N ALA A 81 5.99 0.99 -2.77
CA ALA A 81 5.97 0.12 -1.61
C ALA A 81 7.41 -0.27 -1.24
N GLY A 82 7.58 -0.95 -0.11
CA GLY A 82 8.88 -1.46 0.34
C GLY A 82 9.17 -1.11 1.79
N SER A 83 9.89 -2.01 2.48
CA SER A 83 10.14 -1.90 3.92
C SER A 83 11.02 -0.72 4.35
N HIS A 84 11.52 0.05 3.38
CA HIS A 84 12.22 1.31 3.63
C HIS A 84 11.27 2.47 3.94
N LEU A 85 9.96 2.30 3.72
CA LEU A 85 8.94 3.29 4.05
C LEU A 85 8.64 3.26 5.55
N GLN A 86 8.65 4.44 6.16
CA GLN A 86 8.42 4.65 7.57
C GLN A 86 7.50 5.85 7.76
N SER A 87 6.84 5.90 8.92
CA SER A 87 5.99 7.02 9.28
C SER A 87 6.14 7.39 10.75
N PHE A 88 5.82 8.65 11.05
CA PHE A 88 5.69 9.17 12.41
C PHE A 88 4.71 10.33 12.43
N ASN A 89 4.27 10.70 13.63
CA ASN A 89 3.38 11.85 13.83
C ASN A 89 4.20 13.01 14.40
N ASN A 90 3.90 14.24 13.97
CA ASN A 90 4.52 15.45 14.47
C ASN A 90 3.47 16.53 14.71
N ARG A 91 3.66 17.34 15.77
CA ARG A 91 2.84 18.52 16.06
C ARG A 91 3.69 19.77 15.86
N GLY A 92 3.21 20.68 15.02
CA GLY A 92 3.74 22.04 14.92
C GLY A 92 2.81 23.05 15.58
N CYS A 93 3.34 24.23 15.90
CA CYS A 93 2.55 25.30 16.49
C CYS A 93 2.99 26.69 16.03
N VAL A 94 2.03 27.62 15.99
CA VAL A 94 2.25 29.05 15.79
C VAL A 94 1.51 29.84 16.87
N MET A 95 2.08 30.99 17.24
CA MET A 95 1.48 31.93 18.16
C MET A 95 0.76 33.01 17.36
N ILE A 96 -0.47 33.32 17.75
CA ILE A 96 -1.25 34.38 17.10
C ILE A 96 -0.81 35.74 17.69
N PRO A 97 -0.56 36.78 16.86
CA PRO A 97 -0.10 38.09 17.34
C PRO A 97 -1.04 38.72 18.37
N GLU A 98 -0.52 39.41 19.39
CA GLU A 98 -1.34 39.99 20.48
C GLU A 98 -2.35 41.06 20.03
N ASP A 99 -2.17 41.64 18.84
CA ASP A 99 -3.07 42.65 18.27
C ASP A 99 -4.27 42.05 17.53
N ARG A 100 -4.32 40.72 17.37
CA ARG A 100 -5.48 39.99 16.83
C ARG A 100 -5.67 38.65 17.53
N ASP A 101 -6.90 38.32 17.92
CA ASP A 101 -7.19 37.02 18.56
C ASP A 101 -7.81 36.01 17.59
N GLU A 102 -8.11 36.41 16.36
CA GLU A 102 -8.76 35.56 15.34
C GLU A 102 -7.73 34.92 14.41
N ILE A 103 -7.87 33.61 14.22
CA ILE A 103 -7.04 32.80 13.32
C ILE A 103 -7.46 33.05 11.86
N ASP A 104 -6.48 33.38 11.02
CA ASP A 104 -6.67 33.61 9.59
C ASP A 104 -6.05 32.51 8.73
N GLU A 105 -6.15 32.66 7.40
CA GLU A 105 -5.57 31.72 6.44
C GLU A 105 -4.03 31.66 6.52
N GLN A 106 -3.37 32.76 6.86
CA GLN A 106 -1.92 32.84 6.94
C GLN A 106 -1.40 32.04 8.14
N ASP A 107 -2.05 32.14 9.30
CA ASP A 107 -1.71 31.35 10.48
C ASP A 107 -1.83 29.84 10.20
N VAL A 108 -2.85 29.47 9.44
CA VAL A 108 -3.10 28.08 9.03
C VAL A 108 -2.02 27.59 8.07
N GLU A 109 -1.51 28.42 7.18
CA GLU A 109 -0.40 28.02 6.32
C GLU A 109 0.92 27.95 7.10
N ASP A 110 1.17 28.91 7.98
CA ASP A 110 2.36 28.96 8.82
C ASP A 110 2.44 27.74 9.75
N VAL A 111 1.32 27.34 10.38
CA VAL A 111 1.30 26.14 11.23
C VAL A 111 1.52 24.86 10.43
N LYS A 112 1.02 24.77 9.18
CA LYS A 112 1.27 23.61 8.32
C LYS A 112 2.75 23.54 7.94
N ILE A 113 3.38 24.67 7.61
CA ILE A 113 4.81 24.72 7.30
C ILE A 113 5.61 24.25 8.52
N ASN A 114 5.33 24.83 9.69
CA ASN A 114 6.00 24.48 10.94
C ASN A 114 5.83 22.99 11.30
N ALA A 115 4.61 22.46 11.20
CA ALA A 115 4.32 21.06 11.53
C ALA A 115 4.95 20.06 10.56
N ARG A 116 5.24 20.47 9.33
CA ARG A 116 5.94 19.65 8.32
C ARG A 116 7.46 19.79 8.42
N GLU A 117 7.98 20.79 9.11
CA GLU A 117 9.41 21.03 9.29
C GLU A 117 10.00 20.07 10.34
N VAL A 118 10.21 18.83 9.91
CA VAL A 118 10.70 17.75 10.76
C VAL A 118 12.03 17.20 10.25
N SER A 119 12.85 16.71 11.17
CA SER A 119 14.09 16.02 10.80
C SER A 119 13.78 14.58 10.43
N ILE A 120 14.13 14.20 9.19
CA ILE A 120 14.19 12.81 8.74
C ILE A 120 15.65 12.41 8.49
N PRO A 121 16.00 11.12 8.50
CA PRO A 121 17.34 10.68 8.14
C PRO A 121 17.79 11.26 6.79
N ALA A 122 19.04 11.71 6.68
CA ALA A 122 19.54 12.45 5.51
C ALA A 122 19.41 11.69 4.18
N GLN A 123 19.48 10.36 4.22
CA GLN A 123 19.31 9.47 3.08
C GLN A 123 17.85 9.28 2.65
N ASN A 124 16.89 9.80 3.42
CA ASN A 124 15.48 9.69 3.13
C ASN A 124 14.94 10.89 2.34
N ALA A 125 13.77 10.70 1.75
CA ALA A 125 12.94 11.73 1.15
C ALA A 125 11.53 11.66 1.74
N PHE A 126 10.90 12.81 1.88
CA PHE A 126 9.48 12.91 2.20
C PHE A 126 8.65 12.34 1.05
N LEU A 127 7.57 11.66 1.40
CA LEU A 127 6.61 11.12 0.45
C LEU A 127 5.22 11.74 0.67
N HIS A 128 4.72 11.71 1.91
CA HIS A 128 3.43 12.32 2.26
C HIS A 128 3.52 13.13 3.54
N SER A 129 2.73 14.19 3.62
CA SER A 129 2.49 14.99 4.83
C SER A 129 0.98 15.19 4.98
N ILE A 130 0.35 14.32 5.77
CA ILE A 130 -1.09 14.22 5.89
C ILE A 130 -1.52 14.94 7.16
N ILE A 131 -2.38 15.94 7.03
CA ILE A 131 -2.93 16.61 8.21
C ILE A 131 -3.88 15.68 8.97
N GLN A 132 -3.81 15.71 10.30
CA GLN A 132 -4.70 14.95 11.18
C GLN A 132 -5.75 15.88 11.79
N HIS A 133 -5.33 16.73 12.72
CA HIS A 133 -6.22 17.58 13.52
C HIS A 133 -5.55 18.92 13.81
N TYR A 134 -6.36 19.98 13.89
CA TYR A 134 -5.94 21.26 14.46
C TYR A 134 -6.29 21.33 15.94
N HIS A 135 -5.56 22.19 16.65
CA HIS A 135 -5.82 22.51 18.05
C HIS A 135 -5.80 24.02 18.22
N VAL A 136 -6.84 24.57 18.85
CA VAL A 136 -6.97 26.02 19.09
C VAL A 136 -7.20 26.25 20.57
N GLY A 137 -6.30 26.97 21.24
CA GLY A 137 -6.46 27.31 22.66
C GLY A 137 -6.63 26.10 23.60
N GLY A 138 -6.09 24.93 23.23
CA GLY A 138 -6.23 23.68 23.98
C GLY A 138 -7.50 22.88 23.68
N GLN A 139 -8.35 23.32 22.75
CA GLN A 139 -9.44 22.51 22.20
C GLN A 139 -8.89 21.54 21.15
N ASP A 140 -9.04 20.24 21.40
CA ASP A 140 -8.63 19.17 20.48
C ASP A 140 -9.62 18.97 19.32
N GLY A 141 -9.12 18.44 18.19
CA GLY A 141 -9.95 17.90 17.12
C GLY A 141 -10.63 18.94 16.21
N VAL A 142 -10.07 20.16 16.12
CA VAL A 142 -10.57 21.21 15.24
C VAL A 142 -10.31 20.83 13.78
N LEU A 143 -11.35 20.86 12.94
CA LEU A 143 -11.25 20.53 11.50
C LEU A 143 -10.84 21.75 10.66
N ASN A 144 -11.41 22.91 10.96
CA ASN A 144 -11.07 24.18 10.32
C ASN A 144 -10.95 25.26 11.40
N PRO A 145 -9.74 25.78 11.67
CA PRO A 145 -9.51 26.77 12.71
C PRO A 145 -9.75 28.22 12.25
N ILE A 146 -9.98 28.46 10.94
CA ILE A 146 -10.16 29.82 10.41
C ILE A 146 -11.40 30.46 11.04
N GLY A 147 -11.23 31.68 11.56
CA GLY A 147 -12.27 32.45 12.25
C GLY A 147 -12.47 32.05 13.72
N MET A 148 -11.71 31.08 14.24
CA MET A 148 -11.73 30.77 15.67
C MET A 148 -10.84 31.74 16.45
N LEU A 149 -11.25 32.03 17.68
CA LEU A 149 -10.46 32.85 18.60
C LEU A 149 -9.46 31.97 19.35
N GLY A 150 -8.19 32.37 19.39
CA GLY A 150 -7.16 31.67 20.15
C GLY A 150 -5.78 32.31 20.02
N GLN A 151 -4.97 32.17 21.07
CA GLN A 151 -3.60 32.72 21.09
C GLN A 151 -2.55 31.74 20.55
N LYS A 152 -2.93 30.47 20.38
CA LYS A 152 -2.06 29.39 19.91
C LYS A 152 -2.85 28.47 18.99
N LEU A 153 -2.28 28.23 17.81
CA LEU A 153 -2.76 27.27 16.82
C LEU A 153 -1.73 26.15 16.69
N GLU A 154 -2.17 24.90 16.78
CA GLU A 154 -1.33 23.71 16.58
C GLU A 154 -1.92 22.83 15.47
N ALA A 155 -1.06 22.09 14.78
CA ALA A 155 -1.48 21.14 13.76
C ALA A 155 -0.71 19.83 13.91
N ASP A 156 -1.45 18.72 13.97
CA ASP A 156 -0.91 17.38 13.94
C ASP A 156 -0.79 16.88 12.50
N PHE A 157 0.37 16.33 12.16
CA PHE A 157 0.68 15.75 10.86
C PHE A 157 1.17 14.32 10.99
N HIS A 158 0.68 13.46 10.10
CA HIS A 158 1.26 12.16 9.82
C HIS A 158 2.23 12.27 8.64
N ILE A 159 3.50 11.99 8.91
CA ILE A 159 4.60 12.11 7.96
C ILE A 159 4.98 10.72 7.47
N ILE A 160 5.05 10.54 6.15
CA ILE A 160 5.55 9.32 5.51
C ILE A 160 6.81 9.66 4.73
N HIS A 161 7.87 8.90 4.95
CA HIS A 161 9.16 9.07 4.29
C HIS A 161 9.79 7.73 3.95
N GLY A 162 10.80 7.74 3.09
CA GLY A 162 11.54 6.53 2.74
C GLY A 162 12.91 6.81 2.16
N VAL A 163 13.72 5.76 1.98
CA VAL A 163 15.06 5.87 1.42
C VAL A 163 14.99 6.46 -0.01
N ARG A 164 15.64 7.62 -0.19
CA ARG A 164 15.56 8.43 -1.40
C ARG A 164 15.95 7.66 -2.66
N THR A 165 17.04 6.90 -2.59
CA THR A 165 17.55 6.15 -3.74
C THR A 165 16.58 5.05 -4.21
N ARG A 166 15.85 4.41 -3.29
CA ARG A 166 14.87 3.38 -3.61
C ARG A 166 13.64 3.98 -4.30
N ILE A 167 13.15 5.12 -3.81
CA ILE A 167 12.08 5.89 -4.46
C ILE A 167 12.53 6.38 -5.85
N GLN A 168 13.75 6.94 -5.96
CA GLN A 168 14.29 7.43 -7.21
C GLN A 168 14.50 6.34 -8.26
N ASN A 169 14.87 5.12 -7.87
CA ASN A 169 14.96 4.00 -8.80
C ASN A 169 13.61 3.70 -9.45
N THR A 170 12.52 3.77 -8.69
CA THR A 170 11.15 3.60 -9.21
C THR A 170 10.80 4.71 -10.20
N ILE A 171 11.00 5.97 -9.82
CA ILE A 171 10.76 7.14 -10.70
C ILE A 171 11.58 7.02 -11.99
N ARG A 172 12.87 6.68 -11.85
CA ARG A 172 13.77 6.55 -13.00
C ARG A 172 13.32 5.43 -13.93
N CYS A 173 12.92 4.28 -13.40
CA CYS A 173 12.43 3.16 -14.20
C CYS A 173 11.27 3.56 -15.12
N VAL A 174 10.39 4.45 -14.66
CA VAL A 174 9.30 5.02 -15.46
C VAL A 174 9.81 6.06 -16.45
N LYS A 175 10.70 6.96 -16.04
CA LYS A 175 11.22 8.06 -16.87
C LYS A 175 12.19 7.63 -17.98
N GLU A 176 12.66 6.39 -18.00
CA GLU A 176 13.38 5.83 -19.16
C GLU A 176 12.42 5.59 -20.34
N LEU A 177 11.10 5.57 -20.09
CA LEU A 177 10.05 5.61 -21.09
C LEU A 177 9.66 7.08 -21.34
N PRO A 178 8.99 7.42 -22.46
CA PRO A 178 8.49 8.78 -22.72
C PRO A 178 7.26 9.10 -21.85
N LEU A 179 7.40 8.97 -20.53
CA LEU A 179 6.38 9.14 -19.51
C LEU A 179 6.86 10.13 -18.45
N ASP A 180 5.99 11.05 -18.09
CA ASP A 180 6.15 11.90 -16.92
C ASP A 180 5.62 11.20 -15.66
N VAL A 181 6.23 11.50 -14.52
CA VAL A 181 5.75 11.06 -13.20
C VAL A 181 5.17 12.29 -12.52
N GLU A 182 3.84 12.34 -12.41
CA GLU A 182 3.12 13.46 -11.79
C GLU A 182 3.40 13.49 -10.28
N ASP A 183 3.23 12.35 -9.63
CA ASP A 183 3.51 12.20 -8.21
C ASP A 183 3.75 10.73 -7.84
N VAL A 184 4.27 10.53 -6.62
CA VAL A 184 4.53 9.22 -6.04
C VAL A 184 3.67 9.03 -4.80
N VAL A 185 2.92 7.93 -4.77
CA VAL A 185 1.97 7.63 -3.70
C VAL A 185 2.44 6.41 -2.91
N PHE A 186 2.24 6.41 -1.59
CA PHE A 186 2.44 5.19 -0.81
C PHE A 186 1.28 4.24 -1.10
N GLY A 187 1.59 3.02 -1.58
CA GLY A 187 0.58 2.03 -1.97
C GLY A 187 -0.47 1.76 -0.90
N GLY A 188 -0.04 1.49 0.34
CA GLY A 188 -0.97 1.27 1.46
C GLY A 188 -1.94 2.43 1.71
N LEU A 189 -1.51 3.68 1.52
CA LEU A 189 -2.39 4.85 1.67
C LEU A 189 -3.45 4.88 0.56
N ALA A 190 -3.05 4.60 -0.69
CA ALA A 190 -3.98 4.53 -1.81
C ALA A 190 -5.01 3.41 -1.61
N SER A 191 -4.56 2.21 -1.21
CA SER A 191 -5.44 1.07 -0.90
C SER A 191 -6.45 1.44 0.21
N ALA A 192 -6.01 2.12 1.26
CA ALA A 192 -6.90 2.52 2.35
C ALA A 192 -7.96 3.55 1.95
N GLN A 193 -7.69 4.44 0.98
CA GLN A 193 -8.68 5.40 0.48
C GLN A 193 -9.83 4.71 -0.25
N VAL A 194 -9.57 3.57 -0.89
CA VAL A 194 -10.57 2.81 -1.65
C VAL A 194 -11.35 1.85 -0.76
N VAL A 195 -10.67 1.20 0.19
CA VAL A 195 -11.25 0.15 1.04
C VAL A 195 -12.13 0.73 2.15
N LEU A 196 -11.78 1.90 2.70
CA LEU A 196 -12.46 2.46 3.86
C LEU A 196 -13.43 3.60 3.50
N THR A 197 -14.63 3.52 4.05
CA THR A 197 -15.56 4.65 4.18
C THR A 197 -15.06 5.65 5.23
N GLN A 198 -15.55 6.89 5.18
CA GLN A 198 -15.22 7.89 6.21
C GLN A 198 -15.62 7.42 7.62
N HIS A 199 -16.81 6.82 7.76
CA HIS A 199 -17.27 6.30 9.05
C HIS A 199 -16.34 5.24 9.65
N GLN A 200 -15.76 4.35 8.82
CA GLN A 200 -14.78 3.37 9.28
C GLN A 200 -13.45 4.01 9.68
N LYS A 201 -13.02 5.07 8.98
CA LYS A 201 -11.85 5.88 9.37
C LYS A 201 -12.07 6.57 10.72
N ASP A 202 -13.28 7.06 10.97
CA ASP A 202 -13.67 7.74 12.21
C ASP A 202 -13.71 6.78 13.41
N LEU A 203 -14.35 5.61 13.26
CA LEU A 203 -14.39 4.57 14.29
C LEU A 203 -13.03 3.90 14.54
N GLY A 204 -12.11 4.06 13.60
CA GLY A 204 -10.77 3.50 13.59
C GLY A 204 -10.70 2.11 12.95
N ALA A 205 -9.82 1.97 11.98
CA ALA A 205 -9.71 0.81 11.11
C ALA A 205 -8.26 0.55 10.73
N LEU A 206 -7.89 -0.72 10.59
CA LEU A 206 -6.60 -1.14 10.08
C LEU A 206 -6.78 -1.74 8.69
N VAL A 207 -6.15 -1.15 7.68
CA VAL A 207 -6.04 -1.74 6.35
C VAL A 207 -4.72 -2.47 6.25
N ILE A 208 -4.76 -3.72 5.78
CA ILE A 208 -3.60 -4.57 5.54
C ILE A 208 -3.64 -5.01 4.08
N ASP A 209 -2.71 -4.53 3.27
CA ASP A 209 -2.55 -4.90 1.87
C ASP A 209 -1.45 -5.94 1.74
N ILE A 210 -1.83 -7.20 1.49
CA ILE A 210 -0.89 -8.33 1.45
C ILE A 210 -0.62 -8.68 -0.02
N GLY A 211 0.45 -8.09 -0.55
CA GLY A 211 0.96 -8.32 -1.89
C GLY A 211 1.84 -9.56 -2.03
N GLY A 212 2.57 -9.66 -3.14
CA GLY A 212 3.53 -10.76 -3.38
C GLY A 212 4.78 -10.64 -2.51
N GLY A 213 5.46 -9.50 -2.52
CA GLY A 213 6.71 -9.31 -1.79
C GLY A 213 6.59 -8.56 -0.47
N THR A 214 5.48 -7.86 -0.26
CA THR A 214 5.29 -6.88 0.81
C THR A 214 3.89 -6.96 1.42
N THR A 215 3.80 -6.47 2.65
CA THR A 215 2.54 -6.22 3.35
C THR A 215 2.54 -4.77 3.78
N ASP A 216 1.71 -3.95 3.16
CA ASP A 216 1.52 -2.55 3.54
C ASP A 216 0.40 -2.45 4.57
N TYR A 217 0.51 -1.48 5.48
CA TYR A 217 -0.52 -1.24 6.47
C TYR A 217 -0.76 0.25 6.70
N VAL A 218 -2.03 0.59 6.97
CA VAL A 218 -2.46 1.93 7.38
C VAL A 218 -3.51 1.79 8.47
N LEU A 219 -3.25 2.40 9.61
CA LEU A 219 -4.15 2.47 10.74
C LEU A 219 -4.76 3.86 10.82
N TYR A 220 -6.09 3.92 10.79
CA TYR A 220 -6.88 5.10 11.07
C TYR A 220 -7.43 5.05 12.49
N ALA A 221 -7.52 6.21 13.14
CA ALA A 221 -8.34 6.44 14.32
C ALA A 221 -8.74 7.92 14.34
N ASP A 222 -9.94 8.22 14.82
CA ASP A 222 -10.51 9.58 14.88
C ASP A 222 -10.45 10.30 13.52
N GLY A 223 -10.71 9.56 12.44
CA GLY A 223 -10.80 10.08 11.07
C GLY A 223 -9.46 10.35 10.40
N ALA A 224 -8.34 10.09 11.08
CA ALA A 224 -7.00 10.41 10.59
C ALA A 224 -6.05 9.19 10.60
N VAL A 225 -5.07 9.19 9.70
CA VAL A 225 -4.01 8.15 9.67
C VAL A 225 -3.12 8.33 10.90
N LYS A 226 -3.06 7.35 11.80
CA LYS A 226 -2.19 7.41 13.00
C LYS A 226 -0.89 6.64 12.84
N GLN A 227 -0.90 5.59 12.04
CA GLN A 227 0.28 4.75 11.81
C GLN A 227 0.24 4.17 10.40
N SER A 228 1.38 4.14 9.71
CA SER A 228 1.49 3.51 8.40
C SER A 228 2.89 2.93 8.15
N GLY A 229 3.00 1.96 7.25
CA GLY A 229 4.30 1.39 6.90
C GLY A 229 4.19 0.14 6.05
N CYS A 230 5.33 -0.50 5.83
CA CYS A 230 5.47 -1.68 4.99
C CYS A 230 6.37 -2.73 5.65
N LEU A 231 5.98 -4.00 5.55
CA LEU A 231 6.81 -5.15 5.87
C LEU A 231 7.26 -5.87 4.60
N ALA A 232 8.50 -6.34 4.59
CA ALA A 232 9.08 -7.11 3.48
C ALA A 232 8.69 -8.61 3.52
N VAL A 233 7.42 -8.87 3.82
CA VAL A 233 6.78 -10.19 3.93
C VAL A 233 5.50 -10.15 3.11
N GLY A 234 5.21 -11.20 2.35
CA GLY A 234 4.06 -11.27 1.45
C GLY A 234 3.91 -12.69 0.87
N GLY A 235 3.04 -12.84 -0.12
CA GLY A 235 2.67 -14.11 -0.73
C GLY A 235 3.83 -14.96 -1.28
N ASP A 236 4.95 -14.35 -1.67
CA ASP A 236 6.13 -15.07 -2.16
C ASP A 236 6.77 -15.93 -1.07
N HIS A 237 6.63 -15.56 0.20
CA HIS A 237 7.12 -16.37 1.32
C HIS A 237 6.25 -17.62 1.49
N ILE A 238 4.93 -17.51 1.28
CA ILE A 238 4.01 -18.66 1.27
C ILE A 238 4.41 -19.62 0.15
N THR A 239 4.63 -19.07 -1.05
CA THR A 239 5.05 -19.84 -2.22
C THR A 239 6.39 -20.53 -2.01
N ASN A 240 7.35 -19.84 -1.41
CA ASN A 240 8.65 -20.40 -1.07
C ASN A 240 8.52 -21.58 -0.09
N ASP A 241 7.71 -21.44 0.95
CA ASP A 241 7.51 -22.50 1.94
C ASP A 241 6.79 -23.71 1.35
N ILE A 242 5.79 -23.50 0.48
CA ILE A 242 5.15 -24.58 -0.28
C ILE A 242 6.18 -25.29 -1.14
N SER A 243 7.01 -24.54 -1.88
CA SER A 243 8.06 -25.09 -2.74
C SER A 243 9.05 -25.93 -1.95
N MET A 244 9.52 -25.44 -0.80
CA MET A 244 10.49 -26.15 0.05
C MET A 244 9.86 -27.35 0.76
N GLY A 245 8.70 -27.14 1.41
CA GLY A 245 8.00 -28.15 2.20
C GLY A 245 7.51 -29.32 1.33
N LEU A 246 6.99 -29.02 0.15
CA LEU A 246 6.49 -30.03 -0.79
C LEU A 246 7.52 -30.42 -1.84
N ARG A 247 8.72 -29.82 -1.86
CA ARG A 247 9.79 -30.11 -2.82
C ARG A 247 9.32 -30.06 -4.28
N ILE A 248 8.59 -29.01 -4.63
CA ILE A 248 8.11 -28.74 -6.00
C ILE A 248 8.67 -27.41 -6.51
N PRO A 249 8.83 -27.21 -7.83
CA PRO A 249 9.33 -25.95 -8.37
C PRO A 249 8.47 -24.74 -7.97
N MET A 250 9.08 -23.56 -7.82
CA MET A 250 8.40 -22.32 -7.41
C MET A 250 7.16 -21.99 -8.25
N ALA A 251 7.24 -22.16 -9.58
CA ALA A 251 6.11 -21.91 -10.46
C ALA A 251 4.91 -22.84 -10.19
N ARG A 252 5.17 -24.09 -9.78
CA ARG A 252 4.12 -25.04 -9.37
C ARG A 252 3.57 -24.70 -7.99
N ALA A 253 4.44 -24.30 -7.07
CA ALA A 253 4.04 -23.87 -5.74
C ALA A 253 3.11 -22.64 -5.81
N GLU A 254 3.42 -21.65 -6.65
CA GLU A 254 2.57 -20.46 -6.84
C GLU A 254 1.20 -20.87 -7.39
N LYS A 255 1.21 -21.73 -8.42
CA LYS A 255 -0.02 -22.23 -9.03
C LYS A 255 -0.86 -23.01 -8.02
N LEU A 256 -0.25 -23.90 -7.25
CA LEU A 256 -0.91 -24.67 -6.19
C LEU A 256 -1.48 -23.75 -5.09
N LYS A 257 -0.74 -22.71 -4.68
CA LYS A 257 -1.22 -21.71 -3.72
C LYS A 257 -2.47 -20.99 -4.22
N ILE A 258 -2.49 -20.58 -5.49
CA ILE A 258 -3.62 -19.86 -6.09
C ILE A 258 -4.84 -20.78 -6.28
N GLU A 259 -4.62 -22.02 -6.76
CA GLU A 259 -5.71 -22.94 -7.13
C GLU A 259 -6.31 -23.67 -5.93
N GLU A 260 -5.49 -24.02 -4.94
CA GLU A 260 -5.86 -24.96 -3.86
C GLU A 260 -5.56 -24.44 -2.45
N GLY A 261 -4.95 -23.26 -2.32
CA GLY A 261 -4.46 -22.75 -1.05
C GLY A 261 -5.56 -22.32 -0.08
N SER A 262 -5.41 -22.70 1.19
CA SER A 262 -6.28 -22.25 2.27
C SER A 262 -5.51 -22.03 3.58
N CYS A 263 -5.94 -21.03 4.34
CA CYS A 263 -5.46 -20.75 5.70
C CYS A 263 -6.22 -21.56 6.77
N VAL A 264 -7.32 -22.23 6.39
CA VAL A 264 -8.19 -22.97 7.33
C VAL A 264 -7.64 -24.37 7.58
N LEU A 265 -7.33 -24.65 8.85
CA LEU A 265 -6.94 -25.99 9.29
C LEU A 265 -8.18 -26.87 9.49
N GLY A 266 -8.05 -28.16 9.18
CA GLY A 266 -9.11 -29.17 9.43
C GLY A 266 -10.33 -29.10 8.53
N ASN A 267 -10.37 -28.19 7.54
CA ASN A 267 -11.44 -28.10 6.54
C ASN A 267 -11.16 -28.93 5.28
N CYS A 268 -10.64 -30.15 5.47
CA CYS A 268 -10.39 -31.12 4.40
C CYS A 268 -10.75 -32.52 4.90
N LEU A 269 -11.05 -33.43 3.96
CA LEU A 269 -11.31 -34.83 4.34
C LEU A 269 -10.00 -35.49 4.81
N PRO A 270 -10.02 -36.36 5.82
CA PRO A 270 -8.83 -37.12 6.22
C PRO A 270 -8.25 -37.90 5.04
N GLY A 271 -6.97 -37.65 4.72
CA GLY A 271 -6.26 -38.28 3.60
C GLY A 271 -6.63 -37.72 2.22
N GLU A 272 -7.21 -36.53 2.14
CA GLU A 272 -7.49 -35.86 0.87
C GLU A 272 -6.20 -35.47 0.15
N MET A 273 -6.06 -35.93 -1.10
CA MET A 273 -4.88 -35.70 -1.93
C MET A 273 -5.20 -34.77 -3.11
N ILE A 274 -4.26 -33.89 -3.43
CA ILE A 274 -4.24 -33.02 -4.60
C ILE A 274 -3.25 -33.61 -5.60
N LEU A 275 -3.73 -33.92 -6.81
CA LEU A 275 -2.88 -34.45 -7.87
C LEU A 275 -2.29 -33.32 -8.73
N LEU A 276 -1.00 -33.06 -8.57
CA LEU A 276 -0.25 -32.27 -9.54
C LEU A 276 0.10 -33.13 -10.74
N LYS A 277 -0.47 -32.80 -11.89
CA LYS A 277 -0.23 -33.51 -13.15
C LYS A 277 1.22 -33.32 -13.63
N ASP A 278 1.72 -34.35 -14.30
CA ASP A 278 2.97 -34.33 -15.04
C ASP A 278 2.95 -33.23 -16.10
N ASP A 279 4.06 -32.51 -16.23
CA ASP A 279 4.28 -31.56 -17.30
C ASP A 279 5.76 -31.12 -17.33
N SER A 280 6.32 -31.04 -18.54
CA SER A 280 7.61 -30.44 -18.90
C SER A 280 8.69 -30.50 -17.82
N GLY A 281 9.23 -31.69 -17.56
CA GLY A 281 10.33 -31.89 -16.60
C GLY A 281 9.89 -32.08 -15.14
N PHE A 282 8.59 -32.17 -14.87
CA PHE A 282 8.03 -32.55 -13.57
C PHE A 282 7.19 -33.83 -13.70
N ALA A 283 7.56 -34.87 -12.96
CA ALA A 283 6.96 -36.21 -13.03
C ALA A 283 5.64 -36.36 -12.26
N GLY A 284 4.92 -35.24 -12.08
CA GLY A 284 3.72 -35.18 -11.25
C GLY A 284 4.01 -35.43 -9.77
N LYS A 285 3.03 -35.12 -8.92
CA LYS A 285 3.11 -35.37 -7.49
C LYS A 285 1.74 -35.34 -6.84
N GLU A 286 1.47 -36.31 -5.97
CA GLU A 286 0.35 -36.22 -5.04
C GLU A 286 0.76 -35.46 -3.78
N ILE A 287 -0.08 -34.51 -3.38
CA ILE A 287 0.14 -33.64 -2.24
C ILE A 287 -1.02 -33.81 -1.28
N ASP A 288 -0.71 -34.13 -0.03
CA ASP A 288 -1.69 -34.14 1.05
C ASP A 288 -2.21 -32.71 1.29
N ARG A 289 -3.54 -32.53 1.25
CA ARG A 289 -4.17 -31.20 1.37
C ARG A 289 -3.95 -30.59 2.76
N GLU A 290 -3.98 -31.41 3.81
CA GLU A 290 -3.75 -30.95 5.18
C GLU A 290 -2.33 -30.38 5.34
N THR A 291 -1.35 -31.00 4.71
CA THR A 291 0.04 -30.52 4.66
C THR A 291 0.13 -29.16 3.95
N LEU A 292 -0.51 -28.99 2.79
CA LEU A 292 -0.55 -27.71 2.07
C LEU A 292 -1.15 -26.60 2.95
N ASN A 293 -2.33 -26.84 3.52
CA ASN A 293 -3.02 -25.86 4.37
C ASN A 293 -2.20 -25.52 5.61
N THR A 294 -1.52 -26.51 6.21
CA THR A 294 -0.65 -26.29 7.36
C THR A 294 0.51 -25.36 7.03
N ILE A 295 1.17 -25.54 5.88
CA ILE A 295 2.25 -24.67 5.44
C ILE A 295 1.75 -23.22 5.27
N ILE A 296 0.62 -23.04 4.57
CA ILE A 296 0.04 -21.73 4.31
C ILE A 296 -0.37 -21.05 5.62
N HIS A 297 -1.08 -21.77 6.50
CA HIS A 297 -1.53 -21.27 7.79
C HIS A 297 -0.37 -20.80 8.66
N LEU A 298 0.70 -21.60 8.79
CA LEU A 298 1.85 -21.24 9.62
C LEU A 298 2.56 -19.98 9.09
N ARG A 299 2.74 -19.86 7.78
CA ARG A 299 3.36 -18.66 7.18
C ARG A 299 2.49 -17.42 7.33
N MET A 300 1.17 -17.55 7.14
CA MET A 300 0.24 -16.44 7.34
C MET A 300 0.22 -15.99 8.80
N ARG A 301 0.18 -16.94 9.75
CA ARG A 301 0.25 -16.64 11.17
C ARG A 301 1.53 -15.88 11.53
N GLU A 302 2.68 -16.34 11.03
CA GLU A 302 3.96 -15.64 11.23
C GLU A 302 3.94 -14.22 10.65
N GLY A 303 3.39 -14.03 9.44
CA GLY A 303 3.25 -12.72 8.81
C GLY A 303 2.41 -11.75 9.65
N VAL A 304 1.27 -12.21 10.16
CA VAL A 304 0.39 -11.43 11.04
C VAL A 304 1.06 -11.15 12.39
N GLU A 305 1.77 -12.10 12.98
CA GLU A 305 2.53 -11.89 14.22
C GLU A 305 3.61 -10.80 14.06
N LEU A 306 4.32 -10.78 12.93
CA LEU A 306 5.31 -9.74 12.62
C LEU A 306 4.65 -8.36 12.48
N LEU A 307 3.50 -8.30 11.79
CA LEU A 307 2.72 -7.06 11.66
C LEU A 307 2.19 -6.57 13.00
N LYS A 308 1.66 -7.47 13.82
CA LYS A 308 1.18 -7.14 15.16
C LYS A 308 2.29 -6.51 16.01
N ARG A 309 3.48 -7.12 16.04
CA ARG A 309 4.63 -6.56 16.78
C ARG A 309 4.99 -5.15 16.33
N ARG A 310 4.94 -4.89 15.01
CA ARG A 310 5.21 -3.57 14.44
C ARG A 310 4.13 -2.55 14.81
N LEU A 311 2.86 -2.95 14.85
CA LEU A 311 1.75 -2.09 15.24
C LEU A 311 1.78 -1.79 16.75
N GLU A 312 2.19 -2.74 17.59
CA GLU A 312 2.33 -2.58 19.05
C GLU A 312 3.43 -1.60 19.48
N GLU A 313 4.32 -1.18 18.58
CA GLU A 313 5.27 -0.10 18.85
C GLU A 313 4.59 1.25 19.15
N GLN A 314 3.32 1.39 18.78
CA GLN A 314 2.50 2.57 19.04
C GLN A 314 1.18 2.17 19.71
N PRO A 315 0.58 3.05 20.52
CA PRO A 315 -0.57 2.69 21.35
C PRO A 315 -1.90 2.66 20.58
N TYR A 316 -1.89 2.50 19.24
CA TYR A 316 -3.07 2.76 18.42
C TYR A 316 -3.95 1.53 18.13
N LEU A 317 -3.45 0.31 18.38
CA LEU A 317 -4.21 -0.93 18.14
C LEU A 317 -5.52 -1.03 18.93
N ASN A 318 -5.62 -0.34 20.05
CA ASN A 318 -6.82 -0.35 20.89
C ASN A 318 -7.98 0.49 20.31
N TYR A 319 -7.74 1.26 19.24
CA TYR A 319 -8.74 2.14 18.62
C TYR A 319 -9.36 1.55 17.34
N LEU A 320 -9.23 0.25 17.09
CA LEU A 320 -9.77 -0.40 15.88
C LEU A 320 -11.28 -0.68 15.97
N GLY A 321 -12.10 0.34 16.21
CA GLY A 321 -13.55 0.19 16.40
C GLY A 321 -14.31 -0.37 15.19
N ALA A 322 -13.84 -0.09 13.98
CA ALA A 322 -14.36 -0.68 12.73
C ALA A 322 -13.69 -1.99 12.32
N GLY A 323 -12.62 -2.41 13.02
CA GLY A 323 -11.92 -3.66 12.80
C GLY A 323 -10.79 -3.60 11.76
N ILE A 324 -10.52 -4.75 11.14
CA ILE A 324 -9.39 -4.98 10.22
C ILE A 324 -9.94 -5.27 8.82
N PHE A 325 -9.33 -4.67 7.81
CA PHE A 325 -9.68 -4.83 6.40
C PHE A 325 -8.46 -5.36 5.65
N ILE A 326 -8.61 -6.52 5.03
CA ILE A 326 -7.53 -7.18 4.29
C ILE A 326 -7.76 -6.97 2.79
N THR A 327 -6.72 -6.56 2.07
CA THR A 327 -6.71 -6.38 0.62
C THR A 327 -5.41 -6.93 0.03
N GLY A 328 -5.16 -6.68 -1.25
CA GLY A 328 -4.00 -7.20 -1.98
C GLY A 328 -4.23 -8.62 -2.52
N GLY A 329 -3.24 -9.14 -3.25
CA GLY A 329 -3.38 -10.44 -3.93
C GLY A 329 -3.62 -11.62 -2.98
N CYS A 330 -3.03 -11.59 -1.78
CA CYS A 330 -3.20 -12.68 -0.82
C CYS A 330 -4.54 -12.65 -0.10
N SER A 331 -5.30 -11.54 -0.16
CA SER A 331 -6.67 -11.48 0.38
C SER A 331 -7.62 -12.50 -0.25
N LEU A 332 -7.25 -13.07 -1.40
CA LEU A 332 -8.00 -14.12 -2.10
C LEU A 332 -7.76 -15.53 -1.53
N LEU A 333 -6.82 -15.71 -0.59
CA LEU A 333 -6.61 -17.00 0.05
C LEU A 333 -7.82 -17.38 0.89
N ASN A 334 -8.28 -18.63 0.73
CA ASN A 334 -9.47 -19.10 1.43
C ASN A 334 -9.25 -19.12 2.95
N GLY A 335 -10.11 -18.40 3.68
CA GLY A 335 -10.12 -18.29 5.13
C GLY A 335 -9.00 -17.43 5.72
N ILE A 336 -8.52 -16.44 4.98
CA ILE A 336 -7.56 -15.43 5.48
C ILE A 336 -8.15 -14.53 6.57
N ASP A 337 -9.47 -14.45 6.66
CA ASP A 337 -10.25 -13.67 7.61
C ASP A 337 -10.61 -14.44 8.90
N HIS A 338 -10.21 -15.71 9.01
CA HIS A 338 -10.40 -16.58 10.19
C HIS A 338 -9.16 -16.61 11.09
#